data_AF-A0A6G0T0L1-F1
#
_entry.id   AF-A0A6G0T0L1-F1
#
_cell.length_a   1.000
_cell.length_b   1.000
_cell.length_c   1.000
_cell.angle_alpha   90.00
_cell.angle_beta   90.00
_cell.angle_gamma   90.00
#
_symmetry.space_group_name_H-M   'P 1'
#
loop_
_entity.id
_entity.type
_entity.pdbx_description
1 polymer ?
#
loop_
_entity_poly.entity_id
_entity_poly.type
_entity_poly.pdbx_seq_one_letter_code
_entity_poly.pdbx_strand_id
1 'polypeptide(L)'
;MAVRRETGISVGSFAPVRPGIIPGGDPAIRRIESKKAAGLDGITSGILKQAWAVLAEPITHAFNCALRSRIFPSTCKDAALVIIRKGSGKDPTETKSYRPISFLPVLVKALEGMYNRDENPSGYGLVNVGKADRSTVDAIDRVLEWTVERTEKYVLGIFLGITGAFDFLWLPRLFKNLQSNGCCNGLIEFTRSYLDGRRAHISVGGELMSRTLTKGCPQGS
;
A
#
# COMPACT_ATOMS: atom_id res chain seq x y z
N MET A 1 -25.08 7.05 8.60
CA MET A 1 -24.22 6.71 9.74
C MET A 1 -24.71 5.41 10.35
N ALA A 2 -23.93 4.33 10.29
CA ALA A 2 -24.21 3.12 11.05
C ALA A 2 -23.35 3.16 12.31
N VAL A 3 -23.97 3.44 13.46
CA VAL A 3 -23.29 3.43 14.76
C VAL A 3 -23.32 2.00 15.28
N ARG A 4 -22.14 1.38 15.49
CA ARG A 4 -22.05 0.14 16.29
C ARG A 4 -22.36 0.48 17.74
N ARG A 5 -23.52 0.06 18.23
CA ARG A 5 -24.03 0.34 19.59
C ARG A 5 -23.08 -0.09 20.73
N GLU A 6 -22.14 -1.00 20.47
CA GLU A 6 -21.28 -1.58 21.51
C GLU A 6 -19.94 -0.87 21.73
N THR A 7 -19.49 0.03 20.84
CA THR A 7 -18.13 0.60 20.93
C THR A 7 -18.05 2.11 20.86
N GLY A 8 -19.16 2.81 20.57
CA GLY A 8 -19.14 4.28 20.39
C GLY A 8 -18.29 4.76 19.22
N ILE A 9 -17.73 3.85 18.41
CA ILE A 9 -16.87 4.17 17.27
C ILE A 9 -17.75 4.67 16.13
N SER A 10 -17.58 5.94 15.78
CA SER A 10 -18.03 6.47 14.50
C SER A 10 -17.00 6.08 13.44
N VAL A 11 -17.36 5.11 12.60
CA VAL A 11 -16.63 4.92 11.34
C VAL A 11 -17.04 6.10 10.47
N GLY A 12 -16.10 7.00 10.19
CA GLY A 12 -16.33 8.09 9.24
C GLY A 12 -17.01 7.53 8.00
N SER A 13 -18.06 8.19 7.52
CA SER A 13 -18.65 7.78 6.25
C SER A 13 -17.55 7.89 5.20
N PHE A 14 -17.16 6.76 4.62
CA PHE A 14 -16.58 6.76 3.28
C PHE A 14 -17.66 7.35 2.38
N ALA A 15 -17.65 8.67 2.21
CA ALA A 15 -18.31 9.27 1.09
C ALA A 15 -17.54 8.73 -0.13
N PRO A 16 -18.17 7.94 -1.00
CA PRO A 16 -17.48 7.46 -2.17
C PRO A 16 -17.01 8.69 -2.95
N VAL A 17 -15.70 8.82 -3.16
CA VAL A 17 -15.25 9.40 -4.43
C VAL A 17 -16.02 8.60 -5.47
N ARG A 18 -16.94 9.27 -6.18
CA ARG A 18 -17.73 8.62 -7.22
C ARG A 18 -16.73 7.84 -8.08
N PRO A 19 -16.86 6.51 -8.21
CA PRO A 19 -16.03 5.80 -9.16
C PRO A 19 -16.35 6.38 -10.52
N GLY A 20 -15.39 7.13 -11.09
CA GLY A 20 -15.59 7.81 -12.35
C GLY A 20 -15.60 9.32 -12.22
N ILE A 21 -14.40 9.88 -12.22
CA ILE A 21 -13.86 10.82 -13.22
C ILE A 21 -12.71 11.49 -12.49
N ILE A 22 -11.49 11.10 -12.86
CA ILE A 22 -10.29 11.82 -12.48
C ILE A 22 -10.33 13.15 -13.26
N PRO A 23 -10.54 14.31 -12.62
CA PRO A 23 -10.31 15.59 -13.29
C PRO A 23 -8.81 15.66 -13.63
N GLY A 24 -8.48 15.99 -14.89
CA GLY A 24 -7.14 16.00 -15.50
C GLY A 24 -5.97 15.62 -14.57
N GLY A 25 -5.43 14.41 -14.72
CA GLY A 25 -4.56 13.68 -13.78
C GLY A 25 -3.19 14.28 -13.40
N ASP A 26 -2.99 15.58 -13.55
CA ASP A 26 -1.73 16.29 -13.23
C ASP A 26 -1.27 16.15 -11.76
N PRO A 27 -2.13 16.27 -10.72
CA PRO A 27 -1.61 16.37 -9.35
C PRO A 27 -1.12 15.03 -8.76
N ALA A 28 -1.51 13.88 -9.30
CA ALA A 28 -1.03 12.59 -8.81
C ALA A 28 0.37 12.26 -9.34
N ILE A 29 0.61 12.55 -10.62
CA ILE A 29 1.89 12.28 -11.29
C ILE A 29 2.99 13.24 -10.81
N ARG A 30 2.66 14.51 -10.57
CA ARG A 30 3.63 15.47 -10.02
C ARG A 30 4.14 15.08 -8.62
N ARG A 31 3.29 14.43 -7.81
CA ARG A 31 3.62 13.96 -6.45
C ARG A 31 4.52 12.73 -6.43
N ILE A 32 4.68 12.03 -7.55
CA ILE A 32 5.60 10.89 -7.63
C ILE A 32 7.03 11.42 -7.48
N GLU A 33 7.79 10.89 -6.52
CA GLU A 33 9.19 11.25 -6.36
C GLU A 33 10.02 10.93 -7.60
N SER A 34 10.90 11.85 -7.99
CA SER A 34 11.69 11.75 -9.22
C SER A 34 12.80 10.68 -9.18
N LYS A 35 13.05 10.05 -8.02
CA LYS A 35 14.17 9.09 -7.79
C LYS A 35 13.71 7.64 -7.59
N LYS A 36 12.47 7.29 -7.96
CA LYS A 36 11.99 5.91 -7.84
C LYS A 36 12.56 5.04 -8.96
N ALA A 37 12.92 3.80 -8.62
CA ALA A 37 13.30 2.78 -9.58
C ALA A 37 12.12 2.47 -10.53
N ALA A 38 12.43 2.17 -11.79
CA ALA A 38 11.45 1.72 -12.76
C ALA A 38 10.98 0.30 -12.45
N GLY A 39 9.79 -0.05 -12.95
CA GLY A 39 9.34 -1.43 -12.99
C GLY A 39 9.98 -2.19 -14.16
N LEU A 40 9.37 -3.31 -14.55
CA LEU A 40 9.81 -4.10 -15.70
C LEU A 40 9.68 -3.37 -17.05
N ASP A 41 8.88 -2.30 -17.08
CA ASP A 41 8.67 -1.45 -18.26
C ASP A 41 9.86 -0.49 -18.54
N GLY A 42 10.79 -0.35 -17.59
CA GLY A 42 11.92 0.58 -17.71
C GLY A 42 11.51 2.07 -17.63
N ILE A 43 10.24 2.37 -17.38
CA ILE A 43 9.73 3.74 -17.34
C ILE A 43 9.98 4.32 -15.94
N THR A 44 10.93 5.25 -15.85
CA THR A 44 11.20 5.99 -14.62
C THR A 44 10.19 7.12 -14.42
N SER A 45 10.09 7.64 -13.19
CA SER A 45 9.25 8.81 -12.92
C SER A 45 9.74 10.07 -13.66
N GLY A 46 11.04 10.18 -13.95
CA GLY A 46 11.59 11.24 -14.78
C GLY A 46 11.06 11.18 -16.22
N ILE A 47 11.14 10.01 -16.86
CA ILE A 47 10.62 9.78 -18.21
C ILE A 47 9.12 10.06 -18.26
N LEU A 48 8.37 9.51 -17.30
CA LEU A 48 6.92 9.69 -17.23
C LEU A 48 6.53 11.17 -17.10
N LYS A 49 7.24 11.94 -16.27
CA LYS A 49 6.99 13.39 -16.11
C LYS A 49 7.27 14.18 -17.39
N GLN A 50 8.35 13.86 -18.09
CA GLN A 50 8.69 14.54 -19.35
C GLN A 50 7.68 14.21 -20.47
N ALA A 51 7.23 12.96 -20.54
CA ALA A 51 6.24 12.52 -21.53
C ALA A 51 4.79 12.83 -21.12
N TRP A 52 4.55 13.36 -19.92
CA TRP A 52 3.20 13.52 -19.36
C TRP A 52 2.30 14.40 -20.21
N ALA A 53 2.83 15.45 -20.83
CA ALA A 53 2.06 16.35 -21.68
C ALA A 53 1.32 15.62 -22.82
N VAL A 54 1.88 14.51 -23.32
CA VAL A 54 1.28 13.67 -24.36
C VAL A 54 0.51 12.49 -23.77
N LEU A 55 1.02 11.90 -22.68
CA LEU A 55 0.46 10.69 -22.10
C LEU A 55 -0.70 10.93 -21.12
N ALA A 56 -0.91 12.17 -20.66
CA ALA A 56 -1.88 12.49 -19.62
C ALA A 56 -3.30 12.04 -19.97
N GLU A 57 -3.77 12.36 -21.17
CA GLU A 57 -5.11 12.02 -21.62
C GLU A 57 -5.33 10.50 -21.75
N PRO A 58 -4.53 9.75 -22.53
CA PRO A 58 -4.76 8.31 -22.68
C PRO A 58 -4.60 7.54 -21.36
N ILE A 59 -3.66 7.93 -20.49
CA ILE A 59 -3.49 7.30 -19.18
C ILE A 59 -4.68 7.60 -18.27
N THR A 60 -5.13 8.86 -18.23
CA THR A 60 -6.30 9.25 -17.43
C THR A 60 -7.56 8.52 -17.91
N HIS A 61 -7.73 8.39 -19.22
CA HIS A 61 -8.83 7.62 -19.80
C HIS A 61 -8.76 6.14 -19.37
N ALA A 62 -7.60 5.50 -19.51
CA ALA A 62 -7.40 4.10 -19.12
C ALA A 62 -7.66 3.88 -17.62
N PHE A 63 -7.21 4.78 -16.76
CA PHE A 63 -7.46 4.71 -15.31
C PHE A 63 -8.94 4.89 -14.97
N ASN A 64 -9.62 5.84 -15.62
CA ASN A 64 -11.06 5.99 -15.45
C ASN A 64 -11.82 4.74 -15.89
N CYS A 65 -11.41 4.10 -16.98
CA CYS A 65 -11.97 2.81 -17.41
C CYS A 65 -11.74 1.72 -16.35
N ALA A 66 -10.53 1.59 -15.84
CA ALA A 66 -10.18 0.62 -14.79
C ALA A 66 -11.01 0.81 -13.52
N LEU A 67 -11.20 2.06 -13.07
CA LEU A 67 -12.01 2.39 -11.90
C LEU A 67 -13.50 2.10 -12.12
N ARG A 68 -14.04 2.41 -13.31
CA ARG A 68 -15.45 2.14 -13.64
C ARG A 68 -15.73 0.64 -13.76
N SER A 69 -14.84 -0.10 -14.40
CA SER A 69 -14.95 -1.55 -14.56
C SER A 69 -14.57 -2.32 -13.29
N ARG A 70 -13.90 -1.66 -12.34
CA ARG A 70 -13.36 -2.24 -11.10
C ARG A 70 -12.28 -3.30 -11.39
N ILE A 71 -11.62 -3.18 -12.54
CA ILE A 71 -10.56 -4.09 -12.98
C ILE A 71 -9.24 -3.33 -12.96
N PHE A 72 -8.29 -3.85 -12.17
CA PHE A 72 -6.94 -3.31 -12.13
C PHE A 72 -6.15 -3.78 -13.37
N PRO A 73 -5.42 -2.88 -14.06
CA PRO A 73 -4.69 -3.25 -15.28
C PRO A 73 -3.67 -4.37 -15.02
N SER A 74 -3.72 -5.45 -15.80
CA SER A 74 -2.84 -6.63 -15.61
C SER A 74 -1.35 -6.31 -15.76
N THR A 75 -0.99 -5.48 -16.74
CA THR A 75 0.39 -5.04 -16.98
C THR A 75 0.98 -4.26 -15.80
N CYS A 76 0.12 -3.68 -14.97
CA CYS A 76 0.51 -2.93 -13.79
C CYS A 76 0.67 -3.82 -12.54
N LYS A 77 0.47 -5.14 -12.65
CA LYS A 77 0.54 -6.09 -11.52
C LYS A 77 1.84 -6.91 -11.48
N ASP A 78 2.67 -6.80 -12.51
CA ASP A 78 3.94 -7.50 -12.61
C ASP A 78 5.04 -6.68 -11.92
N ALA A 79 5.67 -7.27 -10.91
CA ALA A 79 6.72 -6.63 -10.13
C ALA A 79 8.10 -7.16 -10.51
N ALA A 80 9.06 -6.26 -10.70
CA ALA A 80 10.48 -6.62 -10.66
C ALA A 80 10.90 -6.82 -9.21
N LEU A 81 11.41 -8.00 -8.87
CA LEU A 81 11.81 -8.39 -7.53
C LEU A 81 13.31 -8.18 -7.38
N VAL A 82 13.70 -7.36 -6.40
CA VAL A 82 15.10 -7.16 -6.01
C VAL A 82 15.29 -7.62 -4.57
N ILE A 83 16.37 -8.37 -4.34
CA ILE A 83 16.69 -8.94 -3.03
C ILE A 83 17.74 -8.06 -2.35
N ILE A 84 17.40 -7.48 -1.20
CA ILE A 84 18.30 -6.62 -0.42
C ILE A 84 18.64 -7.27 0.92
N ARG A 85 19.92 -7.24 1.31
CA ARG A 85 20.37 -7.75 2.62
C ARG A 85 19.97 -6.80 3.75
N LYS A 86 19.48 -7.35 4.87
CA LYS A 86 19.02 -6.59 6.06
C LYS A 86 20.13 -5.87 6.81
N GLY A 87 21.39 -6.23 6.59
CA GLY A 87 22.56 -5.65 7.25
C GLY A 87 23.76 -6.62 7.29
N SER A 88 24.93 -6.11 7.67
CA SER A 88 26.19 -6.87 7.73
C SER A 88 26.23 -7.89 8.87
N GLY A 89 25.55 -7.64 9.98
CA GLY A 89 25.52 -8.53 11.16
C GLY A 89 24.55 -9.73 11.08
N LYS A 90 24.03 -10.05 9.89
CA LYS A 90 23.14 -11.20 9.65
C LYS A 90 23.83 -12.23 8.78
N ASP A 91 23.65 -13.51 9.09
CA ASP A 91 24.26 -14.61 8.35
C ASP A 91 23.79 -14.61 6.88
N PRO A 92 24.71 -14.47 5.90
CA PRO A 92 24.35 -14.41 4.48
C PRO A 92 23.79 -15.73 3.93
N THR A 93 23.94 -16.85 4.63
CA THR A 93 23.42 -18.15 4.21
C THR A 93 21.94 -18.32 4.56
N GLU A 94 21.40 -17.52 5.47
CA GLU A 94 20.01 -17.59 5.89
C GLU A 94 19.10 -16.70 5.04
N THR A 95 18.00 -17.27 4.52
CA THR A 95 17.00 -16.52 3.72
C THR A 95 16.39 -15.33 4.48
N LYS A 96 16.21 -15.44 5.81
CA LYS A 96 15.69 -14.38 6.67
C LYS A 96 16.61 -13.14 6.75
N SER A 97 17.86 -13.24 6.29
CA SER A 97 18.81 -12.14 6.23
C SER A 97 18.57 -11.20 5.05
N TYR A 98 17.63 -11.54 4.17
CA TYR A 98 17.27 -10.75 3.00
C TYR A 98 15.83 -10.25 3.08
N ARG A 99 15.54 -9.19 2.34
CA ARG A 99 14.21 -8.62 2.11
C ARG A 99 13.96 -8.58 0.60
N PRO A 100 12.88 -9.21 0.11
CA PRO A 100 12.40 -8.91 -1.22
C PRO A 100 11.83 -7.49 -1.27
N ILE A 101 12.12 -6.76 -2.33
CA ILE A 101 11.50 -5.48 -2.66
C ILE A 101 10.87 -5.61 -4.05
N SER A 102 9.61 -5.21 -4.16
CA SER A 102 8.84 -5.26 -5.39
C SER A 102 8.81 -3.88 -6.04
N PHE A 103 9.38 -3.77 -7.24
CA PHE A 103 9.26 -2.60 -8.09
C PHE A 103 8.13 -2.81 -9.10
N LEU A 104 7.03 -2.10 -8.88
CA LEU A 104 5.92 -2.01 -9.82
C LEU A 104 6.15 -0.84 -10.81
N PRO A 105 5.50 -0.87 -11.98
CA PRO A 105 5.45 0.27 -12.90
C PRO A 105 5.12 1.57 -12.16
N VAL A 106 5.79 2.66 -12.51
CA VAL A 106 5.61 3.97 -11.84
C VAL A 106 4.15 4.45 -11.91
N LEU A 107 3.44 4.06 -12.98
CA LEU A 107 2.02 4.32 -13.17
C LEU A 107 1.12 3.74 -12.07
N VAL A 108 1.53 2.62 -11.44
CA VAL A 108 0.79 2.04 -10.31
C VAL A 108 0.73 3.02 -9.16
N LYS A 109 1.85 3.68 -8.85
CA LYS A 109 1.91 4.65 -7.74
C LYS A 109 1.01 5.86 -8.00
N ALA A 110 0.89 6.26 -9.27
CA ALA A 110 -0.06 7.29 -9.66
C ALA A 110 -1.49 6.85 -9.34
N LEU A 111 -1.85 5.64 -9.77
CA LEU A 111 -3.17 5.05 -9.58
C LEU A 111 -3.50 4.82 -8.09
N GLU A 112 -2.56 4.29 -7.31
CA GLU A 112 -2.66 4.12 -5.86
C GLU A 112 -2.82 5.47 -5.14
N GLY A 113 -2.02 6.48 -5.51
CA GLY A 113 -2.14 7.82 -4.94
C GLY A 113 -3.46 8.53 -5.29
N MET A 114 -4.13 8.12 -6.36
CA MET A 114 -5.46 8.63 -6.74
C MET A 114 -6.58 7.89 -6.00
N TYR A 115 -6.35 6.62 -5.69
CA TYR A 115 -7.24 5.75 -4.94
C TYR A 115 -7.21 6.02 -3.43
N ASN A 116 -6.04 6.34 -2.87
CA ASN A 116 -5.80 6.54 -1.44
C ASN A 116 -6.11 7.98 -0.94
N ARG A 117 -6.79 8.81 -1.74
CA ARG A 117 -6.96 10.25 -1.42
C ARG A 117 -7.91 10.57 -0.27
N ASP A 118 -8.79 9.64 0.10
CA ASP A 118 -9.80 9.83 1.14
C ASP A 118 -9.71 8.77 2.25
N GLU A 119 -8.54 8.63 2.87
CA GLU A 119 -8.43 7.88 4.11
C GLU A 119 -8.36 8.83 5.30
N ASN A 120 -9.52 9.03 5.94
CA ASN A 120 -9.56 9.40 7.35
C ASN A 120 -10.08 8.20 8.17
N PRO A 121 -9.22 7.20 8.50
CA PRO A 121 -9.61 6.11 9.38
C PRO A 121 -9.45 6.61 10.81
N SER A 122 -10.39 7.42 11.27
CA SER A 122 -10.52 7.90 12.64
C SER A 122 -11.18 6.86 13.57
N GLY A 123 -11.18 5.57 13.19
CA GLY A 123 -11.99 4.54 13.84
C GLY A 123 -11.26 3.53 14.73
N TYR A 124 -9.93 3.60 14.90
CA TYR A 124 -9.22 2.65 15.75
C TYR A 124 -8.45 3.41 16.83
N GLY A 125 -8.71 3.11 18.10
CA GLY A 125 -7.95 3.60 19.26
C GLY A 125 -6.49 3.12 19.32
N LEU A 126 -5.94 2.68 18.18
CA LEU A 126 -4.55 2.31 18.00
C LEU A 126 -3.78 3.53 17.49
N VAL A 127 -2.64 3.81 18.09
CA VAL A 127 -1.67 4.76 17.54
C VAL A 127 -1.07 4.13 16.29
N ASN A 128 -1.70 4.41 15.15
CA ASN A 128 -1.19 3.98 13.85
C ASN A 128 -0.05 4.93 13.45
N VAL A 129 1.19 4.53 13.76
CA VAL A 129 2.41 5.19 13.30
C VAL A 129 2.62 4.83 11.83
N GLY A 130 2.84 5.82 10.96
CA GLY A 130 2.91 5.63 9.50
C GLY A 130 1.78 6.33 8.71
N LYS A 131 0.96 7.15 9.36
CA LYS A 131 0.08 8.12 8.69
C LYS A 131 0.79 9.46 8.52
N ALA A 132 0.31 10.28 7.56
CA ALA A 132 0.90 11.57 7.18
C ALA A 132 1.14 12.53 8.36
N ASP A 133 0.37 12.40 9.45
CA ASP A 133 0.42 13.31 10.60
C ASP A 133 0.86 12.65 11.91
N ARG A 134 1.50 11.47 11.87
CA ARG A 134 1.99 10.78 13.09
C ARG A 134 3.36 10.12 12.86
N SER A 135 4.36 10.68 13.53
CA SER A 135 5.74 10.20 13.54
C SER A 135 5.97 9.12 14.60
N THR A 136 7.14 8.48 14.53
CA THR A 136 7.59 7.56 15.58
C THR A 136 7.79 8.27 16.92
N VAL A 137 8.10 9.56 16.90
CA VAL A 137 8.27 10.38 18.11
C VAL A 137 6.93 10.55 18.82
N ASP A 138 5.88 10.91 18.10
CA ASP A 138 4.52 11.06 18.67
C ASP A 138 4.02 9.76 19.33
N ALA A 139 4.43 8.61 18.79
CA ALA A 139 4.08 7.32 19.34
C ALA A 139 4.79 7.03 20.65
N ILE A 140 6.07 7.39 20.75
CA ILE A 140 6.87 7.26 21.96
C ILE A 140 6.35 8.21 23.03
N ASP A 141 6.16 9.49 22.67
CA ASP A 141 5.67 10.53 23.58
C ASP A 141 4.33 10.11 24.19
N ARG A 142 3.41 9.57 23.39
CA ARG A 142 2.12 9.08 23.89
C ARG A 142 2.24 7.90 24.85
N VAL A 143 3.21 6.99 24.65
CA VAL A 143 3.48 5.90 25.61
C VAL A 143 4.05 6.47 26.90
N LEU A 144 4.93 7.47 26.81
CA LEU A 144 5.52 8.15 27.97
C LEU A 144 4.47 8.93 28.76
N GLU A 145 3.66 9.75 28.11
CA GLU A 145 2.52 10.47 28.72
C GLU A 145 1.58 9.50 29.43
N TRP A 146 1.16 8.43 28.74
CA TRP A 146 0.29 7.41 29.33
C TRP A 146 0.91 6.76 30.57
N THR A 147 2.24 6.61 30.61
CA THR A 147 2.99 6.04 31.72
C THR A 147 3.08 7.02 32.90
N VAL A 148 3.27 8.32 32.64
CA VAL A 148 3.35 9.36 33.69
C VAL A 148 2.02 9.52 34.43
N GLU A 149 0.89 9.27 33.75
CA GLU A 149 -0.44 9.30 34.37
C GLU A 149 -0.76 8.09 35.27
N ARG A 150 0.13 7.10 35.37
CA ARG A 150 -0.08 5.89 36.18
C ARG A 150 0.32 6.13 37.63
N THR A 151 -0.53 5.71 38.56
CA THR A 151 -0.24 5.74 40.00
C THR A 151 0.44 4.46 40.48
N GLU A 152 0.44 3.43 39.63
CA GLU A 152 1.04 2.14 39.89
C GLU A 152 2.57 2.24 39.96
N LYS A 153 3.17 1.49 40.89
CA LYS A 153 4.62 1.45 41.08
C LYS A 153 5.39 0.90 39.88
N TYR A 154 4.76 0.03 39.09
CA TYR A 154 5.37 -0.62 37.94
C TYR A 154 4.42 -0.61 36.75
N VAL A 155 4.98 -0.35 35.56
CA VAL A 155 4.28 -0.38 34.28
C VAL A 155 4.97 -1.39 33.38
N LEU A 156 4.19 -2.30 32.77
CA LEU A 156 4.70 -3.34 31.88
C LEU A 156 4.38 -3.01 30.42
N GLY A 157 5.41 -2.84 29.60
CA GLY A 157 5.30 -2.72 28.15
C GLY A 157 5.49 -4.06 27.43
N ILE A 158 4.54 -4.45 26.58
CA ILE A 158 4.66 -5.65 25.74
C ILE A 158 4.83 -5.22 24.28
N PHE A 159 5.99 -5.52 23.70
CA PHE A 159 6.31 -5.20 22.31
C PHE A 159 6.19 -6.45 21.45
N LEU A 160 5.28 -6.42 20.47
CA LEU A 160 5.03 -7.54 19.56
C LEU A 160 5.52 -7.20 18.15
N GLY A 161 6.40 -8.04 17.62
CA GLY A 161 6.86 -7.96 16.23
C GLY A 161 6.20 -9.03 15.37
N ILE A 162 5.50 -8.62 14.30
CA ILE A 162 4.95 -9.56 13.33
C ILE A 162 6.01 -9.86 12.26
N THR A 163 6.39 -11.14 12.14
CA THR A 163 7.31 -11.59 11.08
C THR A 163 6.58 -11.62 9.74
N GLY A 164 7.10 -10.89 8.73
CA GLY A 164 6.61 -10.95 7.36
C GLY A 164 5.17 -10.49 7.17
N ALA A 165 4.76 -9.42 7.88
CA ALA A 165 3.38 -8.92 7.86
C ALA A 165 2.84 -8.68 6.43
N PHE A 166 3.67 -8.18 5.52
CA PHE A 166 3.30 -7.96 4.12
C PHE A 166 3.41 -9.22 3.27
N ASP A 167 4.36 -10.11 3.53
CA ASP A 167 4.56 -11.35 2.76
C ASP A 167 3.46 -12.40 3.02
N PHE A 168 2.90 -12.38 4.23
CA PHE A 168 1.93 -13.38 4.71
C PHE A 168 0.50 -12.83 4.85
N LEU A 169 0.20 -11.68 4.24
CA LEU A 169 -1.16 -11.13 4.25
C LEU A 169 -2.15 -12.13 3.65
N TRP A 170 -3.10 -12.56 4.48
CA TRP A 170 -4.12 -13.54 4.09
C TRP A 170 -5.33 -12.86 3.47
N LEU A 171 -5.42 -12.95 2.13
CA LEU A 171 -6.42 -12.21 1.32
C LEU A 171 -7.88 -12.46 1.73
N PRO A 172 -8.34 -13.68 2.04
CA PRO A 172 -9.71 -13.91 2.50
C PRO A 172 -10.07 -13.11 3.76
N ARG A 173 -9.15 -13.03 4.72
CA ARG A 173 -9.38 -12.25 5.95
C ARG A 173 -9.35 -10.76 5.69
N LEU A 174 -8.45 -10.28 4.82
CA LEU A 174 -8.43 -8.89 4.39
C LEU A 174 -9.79 -8.46 3.83
N PHE A 175 -10.34 -9.20 2.87
CA PHE A 175 -11.64 -8.84 2.27
C PHE A 175 -12.80 -8.93 3.26
N LYS A 176 -12.79 -9.92 4.15
CA LYS A 176 -13.79 -10.00 5.24
C LYS A 176 -13.73 -8.78 6.15
N ASN A 177 -12.53 -8.31 6.48
CA ASN A 177 -12.32 -7.11 7.30
C ASN A 177 -12.81 -5.86 6.56
N LEU A 178 -12.47 -5.67 5.28
CA LEU A 178 -12.93 -4.53 4.48
C LEU A 178 -14.46 -4.47 4.43
N GLN A 179 -15.13 -5.60 4.21
CA GLN A 179 -16.60 -5.69 4.24
C GLN A 179 -17.15 -5.33 5.63
N SER A 180 -16.57 -5.89 6.70
CA SER A 180 -17.04 -5.66 8.08
C SER A 180 -16.85 -4.21 8.54
N ASN A 181 -15.89 -3.50 7.94
CA ASN A 181 -15.61 -2.08 8.20
C ASN A 181 -16.47 -1.13 7.34
N GLY A 182 -17.36 -1.66 6.50
CA GLY A 182 -18.27 -0.85 5.68
C GLY A 182 -17.62 -0.22 4.44
N CYS A 183 -16.47 -0.74 3.98
CA CYS A 183 -15.90 -0.32 2.71
C CYS A 183 -16.88 -0.62 1.56
N CYS A 184 -16.95 0.27 0.56
CA CYS A 184 -17.86 0.07 -0.56
C CYS A 184 -17.42 -1.11 -1.45
N ASN A 185 -18.39 -1.77 -2.11
CA ASN A 185 -18.11 -2.94 -2.95
C ASN A 185 -17.14 -2.61 -4.09
N GLY A 186 -17.19 -1.40 -4.65
CA GLY A 186 -16.25 -0.95 -5.68
C GLY A 186 -14.79 -0.98 -5.21
N LEU A 187 -14.52 -0.49 -4.00
CA LEU A 187 -13.21 -0.52 -3.36
C LEU A 187 -12.72 -1.97 -3.17
N ILE A 188 -13.60 -2.82 -2.65
CA ILE A 188 -13.29 -4.22 -2.35
C ILE A 188 -12.99 -4.99 -3.64
N GLU A 189 -13.80 -4.81 -4.69
CA GLU A 189 -13.62 -5.46 -5.98
C GLU A 189 -12.36 -4.99 -6.70
N PHE A 190 -12.09 -3.69 -6.68
CA PHE A 190 -10.88 -3.14 -7.28
C PHE A 190 -9.62 -3.60 -6.53
N THR A 191 -9.64 -3.61 -5.20
CA THR A 191 -8.54 -4.16 -4.36
C THR A 191 -8.34 -5.65 -4.64
N ARG A 192 -9.43 -6.41 -4.82
CA ARG A 192 -9.36 -7.82 -5.20
C ARG A 192 -8.70 -8.00 -6.56
N SER A 193 -9.10 -7.20 -7.55
CA SER A 193 -8.50 -7.22 -8.89
C SER A 193 -7.01 -6.86 -8.87
N TYR A 194 -6.59 -5.94 -8.00
CA TYR A 194 -5.19 -5.58 -7.79
C TYR A 194 -4.36 -6.72 -7.19
N LEU A 195 -4.88 -7.38 -6.14
CA LEU A 195 -4.14 -8.41 -5.42
C LEU A 195 -4.15 -9.77 -6.15
N ASP A 196 -5.10 -9.99 -7.05
CA ASP A 196 -5.25 -11.21 -7.83
C ASP A 196 -4.35 -11.25 -9.08
N GLY A 197 -3.85 -12.44 -9.43
CA GLY A 197 -3.05 -12.67 -10.64
C GLY A 197 -1.72 -11.90 -10.69
N ARG A 198 -1.17 -11.49 -9.54
CA ARG A 198 0.13 -10.79 -9.48
C ARG A 198 1.28 -11.73 -9.77
N ARG A 199 2.33 -11.21 -10.41
CA ARG A 199 3.57 -11.94 -10.69
C ARG A 199 4.78 -11.18 -10.18
N ALA A 200 5.76 -11.91 -9.66
CA ALA A 200 7.08 -11.39 -9.32
C ALA A 200 8.11 -11.96 -10.30
N HIS A 201 9.00 -11.10 -10.76
CA HIS A 201 10.03 -11.43 -11.75
C HIS A 201 11.40 -11.11 -11.17
N ILE A 202 12.30 -12.08 -11.13
CA ILE A 202 13.67 -11.90 -10.65
C ILE A 202 14.65 -12.28 -11.75
N SER A 203 15.68 -11.45 -11.96
CA SER A 203 16.77 -11.78 -12.86
C SER A 203 17.98 -12.28 -12.07
N VAL A 204 18.45 -13.49 -12.39
CA VAL A 204 19.64 -14.10 -11.76
C VAL A 204 20.54 -14.62 -12.88
N GLY A 205 21.77 -14.15 -12.96
CA GLY A 205 22.71 -14.59 -14.00
C GLY A 205 22.28 -14.26 -15.43
N GLY A 206 21.41 -13.26 -15.63
CA GLY A 206 20.85 -12.91 -16.94
C GLY A 206 19.58 -13.66 -17.31
N GLU A 207 19.20 -14.70 -16.55
CA GLU A 207 17.94 -15.42 -16.75
C GLU A 207 16.81 -14.78 -15.95
N LEU A 208 15.63 -14.63 -16.58
CA LEU A 208 14.44 -14.08 -15.95
C LEU A 208 13.55 -15.22 -15.43
N MET A 209 13.45 -15.33 -14.11
CA MET A 209 12.53 -16.24 -13.44
C MET A 209 11.26 -15.50 -13.03
N SER A 210 10.10 -16.13 -13.19
CA SER A 210 8.80 -15.53 -12.89
C SER A 210 7.96 -16.43 -12.00
N ARG A 211 7.23 -15.86 -11.04
CA ARG A 211 6.34 -16.63 -10.15
C ARG A 211 5.05 -15.87 -9.84
N THR A 212 3.94 -16.57 -9.91
CA THR A 212 2.63 -16.05 -9.48
C THR A 212 2.55 -15.97 -7.95
N LEU A 213 2.10 -14.84 -7.43
CA LEU A 213 1.96 -14.58 -6.01
C LEU A 213 0.53 -14.90 -5.55
N THR A 214 0.40 -15.77 -4.56
CA THR A 214 -0.89 -16.23 -4.03
C THR A 214 -1.26 -15.63 -2.67
N LYS A 215 -0.32 -14.93 -2.03
CA LYS A 215 -0.49 -14.29 -0.72
C LYS A 215 0.37 -13.03 -0.63
N GLY A 216 0.17 -12.27 0.44
CA GLY A 216 0.92 -11.06 0.69
C GLY A 216 0.49 -9.88 -0.17
N CYS A 217 1.14 -8.74 0.00
CA CYS A 217 1.02 -7.56 -0.87
C CYS A 217 2.43 -7.06 -1.26
N PRO A 218 2.55 -6.28 -2.35
CA PRO A 218 3.84 -5.77 -2.79
C PRO A 218 4.48 -4.89 -1.70
N GLN A 219 5.76 -5.13 -1.38
CA GLN A 219 6.51 -4.29 -0.46
C GLN A 219 7.36 -3.29 -1.27
N GLY A 220 6.99 -2.00 -1.23
CA GLY A 220 7.73 -0.91 -1.91
C GLY A 220 6.98 -0.17 -3.02
N SER A 221 5.71 -0.53 -3.28
CA SER A 221 4.77 0.23 -4.11
C SER A 221 4.33 1.51 -3.39
#